data_AF-A0A844M437-F1
#
_entry.id   AF-A0A844M437-F1
#
_cell.length_a   1.000
_cell.length_b   1.000
_cell.length_c   1.000
_cell.angle_alpha   90.00
_cell.angle_beta   90.00
_cell.angle_gamma   90.00
#
_symmetry.space_group_name_H-M   'P 1'
#
loop_
_entity.id
_entity.type
_entity.pdbx_description
1 polymer ?
#
loop_
_entity_poly.entity_id
_entity_poly.type
_entity_poly.pdbx_seq_one_letter_code
_entity_poly.pdbx_strand_id
1 'polypeptide(L)'
;MLIIKLTDSKESIEDVERICRHLTEHKTIINLLSQEQAKDITYILKPTFARNHNIDEKMAHWQKLLQEFTMTDHKGKELRFYRDKQTQALYFGTKDGFDTIESLPEH
;
A
#
# COMPACT_ATOMS: atom_id res chain seq x y z
N MET A 1 -3.60 10.68 -14.89
CA MET A 1 -4.38 9.60 -14.26
C MET A 1 -3.39 8.53 -13.87
N LEU A 2 -3.19 8.29 -12.57
CA LEU A 2 -2.26 7.27 -12.09
C LEU A 2 -3.07 6.28 -11.24
N ILE A 3 -3.03 5.02 -11.63
CA ILE A 3 -3.56 3.90 -10.85
C ILE A 3 -2.71 2.69 -11.18
N ILE A 4 -2.24 1.99 -10.16
CA ILE A 4 -1.40 0.81 -10.28
C ILE A 4 -2.06 -0.28 -9.46
N LYS A 5 -2.33 -1.43 -10.06
CA LYS A 5 -2.77 -2.62 -9.35
C LYS A 5 -1.58 -3.25 -8.65
N LEU A 6 -1.69 -3.46 -7.35
CA LEU A 6 -0.64 -4.05 -6.51
C LEU A 6 -0.86 -5.55 -6.28
N THR A 7 -2.12 -5.96 -6.14
CA THR A 7 -2.56 -7.34 -5.94
C THR A 7 -3.92 -7.59 -6.61
N ASP A 8 -4.16 -8.84 -7.02
CA ASP A 8 -5.44 -9.29 -7.57
C ASP A 8 -6.47 -9.69 -6.51
N SER A 9 -6.01 -9.92 -5.28
CA SER A 9 -6.83 -10.33 -4.14
C SER A 9 -6.26 -9.75 -2.85
N LYS A 10 -6.87 -10.10 -1.71
CA LYS A 10 -6.33 -9.76 -0.39
C LYS A 10 -4.86 -10.18 -0.25
N GLU A 11 -4.00 -9.25 0.18
CA GLU A 11 -2.55 -9.49 0.28
C GLU A 11 -2.23 -10.62 1.27
N SER A 12 -1.26 -11.46 0.90
CA SER A 12 -0.51 -12.27 1.85
C SER A 12 0.56 -11.43 2.58
N ILE A 13 1.19 -11.97 3.63
CA ILE A 13 2.30 -11.27 4.29
C ILE A 13 3.48 -11.04 3.33
N GLU A 14 3.72 -11.95 2.39
CA GLU A 14 4.77 -11.82 1.38
C GLU A 14 4.47 -10.66 0.41
N ASP A 15 3.21 -10.49 0.02
CA ASP A 15 2.78 -9.34 -0.78
C ASP A 15 2.97 -8.02 -0.03
N VAL A 16 2.60 -7.99 1.25
CA VAL A 16 2.79 -6.81 2.11
C VAL A 16 4.27 -6.44 2.19
N GLU A 17 5.14 -7.40 2.48
CA GLU A 17 6.58 -7.16 2.55
C GLU A 17 7.15 -6.72 1.18
N ARG A 18 6.69 -7.32 0.08
CA ARG A 18 7.08 -6.92 -1.29
C ARG A 18 6.68 -5.48 -1.60
N ILE A 19 5.44 -5.10 -1.28
CA ILE A 19 4.93 -3.73 -1.49
C ILE A 19 5.72 -2.74 -0.64
N CYS A 20 5.86 -3.00 0.66
CA CYS A 20 6.62 -2.15 1.58
C CYS A 20 8.08 -1.98 1.12
N ARG A 21 8.72 -3.05 0.65
CA ARG A 21 10.08 -2.98 0.11
C ARG A 21 10.15 -2.07 -1.10
N HIS A 22 9.22 -2.21 -2.03
CA HIS A 22 9.15 -1.36 -3.21
C HIS A 22 9.01 0.12 -2.84
N LEU A 23 8.16 0.46 -1.87
CA LEU A 23 8.02 1.83 -1.37
C LEU A 23 9.34 2.40 -0.81
N THR A 24 10.17 1.56 -0.19
CA THR A 24 11.48 1.97 0.36
C THR A 24 12.64 1.95 -0.64
N GLU A 25 12.48 1.35 -1.82
CA GLU A 25 13.53 1.31 -2.85
C GLU A 25 13.54 2.60 -3.69
N HIS A 26 12.38 3.28 -3.79
CA HIS A 26 12.24 4.50 -4.57
C HIS A 26 12.46 5.76 -3.72
N LYS A 27 13.63 6.41 -3.87
CA LYS A 27 13.97 7.65 -3.15
C LYS A 27 12.89 8.73 -3.21
N THR A 28 12.20 8.85 -4.33
CA THR A 28 11.11 9.82 -4.51
C THR A 28 9.94 9.53 -3.57
N ILE A 29 9.59 8.26 -3.37
CA ILE A 29 8.51 7.84 -2.47
C ILE A 29 8.94 8.06 -1.02
N ILE A 30 10.16 7.64 -0.66
CA ILE A 30 10.69 7.79 0.70
C ILE A 30 10.59 9.24 1.20
N ASN A 31 10.94 10.22 0.36
CA ASN A 31 10.90 11.64 0.73
C ASN A 31 9.49 12.19 0.95
N LEU A 32 8.47 11.48 0.49
CA LEU A 32 7.08 11.86 0.60
C LEU A 32 6.35 11.11 1.73
N LEU A 33 6.98 10.11 2.36
CA LEU A 33 6.44 9.39 3.50
C LEU A 33 6.44 10.28 4.75
N SER A 34 5.36 10.22 5.51
CA SER A 34 5.37 10.76 6.87
C SER A 34 6.28 9.92 7.77
N GLN A 35 6.75 10.50 8.88
CA GLN A 35 7.56 9.76 9.85
C GLN A 35 6.84 8.53 10.41
N GLU A 36 5.52 8.59 10.57
CA GLU A 36 4.72 7.46 11.05
C GLU A 36 4.62 6.36 10.01
N GLN A 37 4.35 6.72 8.74
CA GLN A 37 4.33 5.76 7.64
C GLN A 37 5.69 5.06 7.48
N ALA A 38 6.79 5.82 7.57
CA ALA A 38 8.14 5.26 7.52
C ALA A 38 8.43 4.29 8.67
N LYS A 39 7.94 4.57 9.89
CA LYS A 39 8.05 3.66 11.04
C LYS A 39 7.27 2.37 10.83
N ASP A 40 6.03 2.49 10.37
CA ASP A 40 5.16 1.33 10.10
C ASP A 40 5.77 0.42 9.01
N ILE A 41 6.27 1.00 7.91
CA ILE A 41 6.97 0.26 6.84
C ILE A 41 8.26 -0.40 7.37
N THR A 42 9.05 0.32 8.17
CA THR A 42 10.28 -0.23 8.78
C THR A 42 9.97 -1.41 9.69
N TYR A 43 8.88 -1.34 10.45
CA TYR A 43 8.44 -2.43 11.32
C TYR A 43 8.07 -3.67 10.51
N ILE A 44 7.27 -3.49 9.45
CA ILE A 44 6.85 -4.59 8.55
C ILE A 44 8.07 -5.32 7.96
N LEU A 45 9.08 -4.56 7.51
CA LEU A 45 10.27 -5.12 6.88
C LEU A 45 11.31 -5.66 7.89
N LYS A 46 11.08 -5.49 9.19
CA LYS A 46 12.04 -5.89 10.21
C LYS A 46 12.18 -7.42 10.23
N PRO A 47 13.43 -7.96 10.17
CA PRO A 47 13.66 -9.36 10.41
C PRO A 47 13.36 -9.69 11.86
N THR A 48 12.74 -10.85 12.10
CA THR A 48 12.33 -11.28 13.44
C THR A 48 12.69 -12.74 13.66
N PHE A 49 13.05 -13.05 14.90
CA PHE A 49 13.39 -14.39 15.37
C PHE A 49 12.20 -15.06 16.07
N ALA A 50 11.05 -14.39 16.13
CA ALA A 50 9.84 -14.98 16.71
C ALA A 50 9.33 -16.12 15.83
N ARG A 51 8.76 -17.15 16.46
CA ARG A 51 8.30 -18.37 15.77
C ARG A 51 7.18 -18.11 14.75
N ASN A 52 6.36 -17.09 14.98
CA ASN A 52 5.30 -16.63 14.06
C ASN A 52 5.72 -15.41 13.22
N HIS A 53 7.00 -15.04 13.27
CA HIS A 53 7.56 -13.90 12.54
C HIS A 53 6.77 -12.58 12.76
N ASN A 54 6.13 -12.42 13.92
CA ASN A 54 5.28 -11.28 14.25
C ASN A 54 4.24 -10.94 13.16
N ILE A 55 3.75 -11.94 12.43
CA ILE A 55 2.85 -11.74 11.28
C ILE A 55 1.63 -10.89 11.68
N ASP A 56 1.01 -11.17 12.83
CA ASP A 56 -0.17 -10.44 13.28
C ASP A 56 0.12 -8.94 13.49
N GLU A 57 1.26 -8.61 14.10
CA GLU A 57 1.68 -7.23 14.33
C GLU A 57 2.01 -6.54 13.01
N LYS A 58 2.73 -7.21 12.09
CA LYS A 58 3.00 -6.69 10.75
C LYS A 58 1.72 -6.40 9.97
N MET A 59 0.74 -7.29 10.05
CA MET A 59 -0.56 -7.10 9.39
C MET A 59 -1.35 -5.96 10.03
N ALA A 60 -1.24 -5.73 11.34
CA ALA A 60 -1.83 -4.57 11.99
C ALA A 60 -1.22 -3.24 11.50
N HIS A 61 0.12 -3.17 11.41
CA HIS A 61 0.81 -2.02 10.81
C HIS A 61 0.41 -1.81 9.34
N TRP A 62 0.23 -2.89 8.58
CA TRP A 62 -0.27 -2.81 7.21
C TRP A 62 -1.70 -2.25 7.11
N GLN A 63 -2.62 -2.72 7.97
CA GLN A 63 -3.98 -2.19 7.99
C GLN A 63 -4.01 -0.70 8.32
N LYS A 64 -3.16 -0.26 9.25
CA LYS A 64 -2.99 1.16 9.57
C LYS A 64 -2.52 1.95 8.35
N LEU A 65 -1.48 1.47 7.65
CA LEU A 65 -1.02 2.08 6.41
C LEU A 65 -2.13 2.15 5.36
N LEU A 66 -2.91 1.09 5.15
CA LEU A 66 -4.01 1.12 4.17
C LEU A 66 -5.05 2.22 4.46
N GLN A 67 -5.29 2.55 5.73
CA GLN A 67 -6.29 3.55 6.13
C GLN A 67 -5.74 4.97 6.15
N GLU A 68 -4.50 5.14 6.58
CA GLU A 68 -3.90 6.45 6.87
C GLU A 68 -2.90 6.90 5.82
N PHE A 69 -2.50 6.03 4.88
CA PHE A 69 -1.53 6.39 3.87
C PHE A 69 -2.13 7.39 2.88
N THR A 70 -1.61 8.60 2.96
CA THR A 70 -1.81 9.64 1.96
C THR A 70 -0.46 10.20 1.58
N MET A 71 -0.32 10.49 0.29
CA MET A 71 0.87 11.10 -0.28
C MET A 71 0.44 12.11 -1.33
N THR A 72 1.17 13.20 -1.50
CA THR A 72 0.88 14.18 -2.56
C THR A 72 1.94 14.06 -3.65
N ASP A 73 1.51 13.89 -4.90
CA ASP A 73 2.43 13.91 -6.04
C ASP A 73 2.97 15.33 -6.30
N HIS A 74 3.95 15.43 -7.20
CA HIS A 74 4.56 16.70 -7.60
C HIS A 74 3.58 17.69 -8.29
N LYS A 75 2.36 17.24 -8.64
CA LYS A 75 1.29 18.03 -9.23
C LYS A 75 0.20 18.40 -8.23
N GLY A 76 0.38 18.08 -6.94
CA GLY A 76 -0.59 18.36 -5.89
C GLY A 76 -1.73 17.34 -5.81
N LYS A 77 -1.68 16.24 -6.55
CA LYS A 77 -2.71 15.19 -6.48
C LYS A 77 -2.43 14.24 -5.34
N GLU A 78 -3.49 13.93 -4.60
CA GLU A 78 -3.44 12.95 -3.52
C GLU A 78 -3.41 11.53 -4.08
N LEU A 79 -2.46 10.75 -3.56
CA LEU A 79 -2.24 9.33 -3.82
C LEU A 79 -2.57 8.55 -2.56
N ARG A 80 -3.38 7.51 -2.69
CA ARG A 80 -3.83 6.63 -1.61
C ARG A 80 -3.93 5.19 -2.08
N PHE A 81 -4.09 4.29 -1.13
CA PHE A 81 -4.51 2.93 -1.39
C PHE A 81 -6.02 2.86 -1.58
N TYR A 82 -6.45 2.08 -2.57
CA TYR A 82 -7.84 1.77 -2.84
C TYR A 82 -8.01 0.27 -2.93
N ARG A 83 -9.14 -0.24 -2.41
CA ARG A 83 -9.44 -1.66 -2.43
C ARG A 83 -10.75 -1.88 -3.15
N ASP A 84 -10.72 -2.74 -4.16
CA ASP A 84 -11.92 -3.21 -4.82
C ASP A 84 -12.71 -4.13 -3.88
N LYS A 85 -14.03 -3.92 -3.81
CA LYS A 85 -14.87 -4.64 -2.84
C LYS A 85 -15.16 -6.07 -3.27
N GLN A 86 -15.19 -6.35 -4.57
CA GLN A 86 -15.59 -7.66 -5.10
C GLN A 86 -14.42 -8.65 -5.07
N THR A 87 -13.29 -8.24 -5.65
CA THR A 87 -12.08 -9.04 -5.82
C THR A 87 -11.12 -8.93 -4.63
N GLN A 88 -11.26 -7.90 -3.79
CA GLN A 88 -10.31 -7.53 -2.75
C GLN A 88 -8.95 -7.05 -3.29
N ALA A 89 -8.83 -6.84 -4.60
CA ALA A 89 -7.65 -6.30 -5.24
C ALA A 89 -7.26 -4.94 -4.66
N LEU A 90 -5.95 -4.73 -4.48
CA LEU A 90 -5.41 -3.48 -3.99
C LEU A 90 -4.82 -2.67 -5.13
N TYR A 91 -5.11 -1.37 -5.09
CA TYR A 91 -4.62 -0.39 -6.04
C TYR A 91 -3.94 0.76 -5.29
N PHE A 92 -2.97 1.38 -5.94
CA PHE A 92 -2.33 2.60 -5.48
C PHE A 92 -2.39 3.65 -6.56
N GLY A 93 -2.90 4.82 -6.23
CA GLY A 93 -3.08 5.86 -7.24
C GLY A 93 -3.90 7.04 -6.76
N THR A 94 -4.40 7.81 -7.72
CA THR A 94 -5.33 8.92 -7.50
C THR A 94 -6.76 8.41 -7.46
N LYS A 95 -7.65 9.10 -6.74
CA LYS A 95 -9.10 8.78 -6.74
C LYS A 95 -9.68 8.65 -8.14
N ASP A 96 -9.43 9.63 -9.02
CA ASP A 96 -9.87 9.61 -10.42
C ASP A 96 -9.48 8.31 -11.16
N GLY A 97 -8.29 7.78 -10.84
CA GLY A 97 -7.78 6.57 -11.45
C GLY A 97 -8.49 5.32 -10.95
N PHE A 98 -8.86 5.27 -9.67
CA PHE A 98 -9.62 4.16 -9.10
C PHE A 98 -11.08 4.17 -9.57
N ASP A 99 -11.74 5.34 -9.56
CA ASP A 99 -13.12 5.50 -10.03
C ASP A 99 -13.27 5.10 -11.51
N THR A 100 -12.22 5.31 -12.32
CA THR A 100 -12.17 4.85 -13.72
C THR A 100 -12.14 3.32 -13.82
N ILE A 101 -11.43 2.63 -12.93
CA ILE A 101 -11.40 1.16 -12.92
C ILE A 101 -12.74 0.58 -12.43
N GLU A 102 -13.33 1.14 -11.37
CA GLU A 102 -14.63 0.69 -10.85
C GLU A 102 -15.78 0.90 -11.86
N SER A 103 -15.66 1.88 -12.77
CA SER A 103 -16.67 2.17 -13.78
C SER A 103 -16.49 1.39 -15.09
N LEU A 104 -15.40 0.65 -15.25
CA LEU A 104 -15.23 -0.26 -16.38
C LEU A 104 -16.08 -1.52 -16.12
N PRO A 105 -17.05 -1.86 -17.00
CA PRO A 105 -17.75 -3.12 -16.90
C PRO A 105 -16.75 -4.27 -17.04
N GLU A 106 -16.79 -5.22 -16.11
CA GLU A 106 -15.94 -6.41 -16.11
C GLU A 106 -15.97 -7.08 -17.50
N HIS A 107 -14.78 -7.39 -18.04
CA HIS A 107 -14.61 -8.16 -19.27
C HIS A 107 -14.87 -9.65 -19.05
#